data_AF-A0A2T1N7V9-F1
#
_entry.id   AF-A0A2T1N7V9-F1
#
_cell.length_a   1.000
_cell.length_b   1.000
_cell.length_c   1.000
_cell.angle_alpha   90.00
_cell.angle_beta   90.00
_cell.angle_gamma   90.00
#
_symmetry.space_group_name_H-M   'P 1'
#
loop_
_entity.id
_entity.type
_entity.pdbx_description
1 polymer ?
#
loop_
_entity_poly.entity_id
_entity_poly.type
_entity_poly.pdbx_seq_one_letter_code
_entity_poly.pdbx_strand_id
1 'polypeptide(L)' 'MKRKILEFIVAFLFNGIIFSLIHLVIDNDYTLNELVKMGVFFGVAMGLFHILILPYIVKRKNRN' A
#
# COMPACT_ATOMS: atom_id res chain seq x y z
N MET A 1 -1.43 -16.61 -10.19
CA MET A 1 -0.24 -16.08 -9.48
C MET A 1 0.26 -14.78 -10.11
N LYS A 2 0.57 -14.75 -11.42
CA LYS A 2 1.03 -13.54 -12.14
C LYS A 2 0.13 -12.30 -11.93
N ARG A 3 -1.19 -12.46 -12.00
CA ARG A 3 -2.17 -11.37 -11.79
C ARG A 3 -2.13 -10.79 -10.36
N LYS A 4 -1.99 -11.64 -9.33
CA LYS A 4 -1.88 -11.20 -7.93
C LYS A 4 -0.59 -10.41 -7.69
N ILE A 5 0.51 -10.83 -8.32
CA ILE A 5 1.80 -10.11 -8.23
C ILE A 5 1.67 -8.73 -8.90
N LEU A 6 0.97 -8.64 -10.03
CA LEU A 6 0.73 -7.35 -10.68
C LEU A 6 -0.15 -6.43 -9.81
N GLU A 7 -1.20 -6.99 -9.20
CA GLU A 7 -2.03 -6.28 -8.21
C GLU A 7 -1.21 -5.83 -6.99
N PHE A 8 -0.22 -6.62 -6.55
CA PHE A 8 0.72 -6.23 -5.48
C PHE A 8 1.50 -4.99 -5.86
N ILE A 9 2.15 -5.05 -7.01
CA ILE A 9 3.08 -4.02 -7.48
C ILE A 9 2.31 -2.72 -7.70
N VAL A 10 1.13 -2.79 -8.31
CA VAL A 10 0.26 -1.62 -8.50
C VAL A 10 -0.17 -1.04 -7.16
N ALA A 11 -0.67 -1.86 -6.22
CA ALA A 11 -1.07 -1.39 -4.90
C ALA A 11 0.12 -0.80 -4.11
N PHE A 12 1.28 -1.46 -4.13
CA PHE A 12 2.51 -0.99 -3.49
C PHE A 12 2.92 0.39 -4.03
N LEU A 13 2.99 0.54 -5.35
CA LEU A 13 3.42 1.77 -5.99
C LEU A 13 2.42 2.91 -5.74
N PHE A 14 1.12 2.68 -5.90
CA PHE A 14 0.11 3.70 -5.65
C PHE A 14 0.13 4.18 -4.19
N ASN A 15 0.17 3.23 -3.24
CA ASN A 15 0.19 3.59 -1.82
C ASN A 15 1.51 4.25 -1.41
N GLY A 16 2.64 3.82 -1.98
CA GLY A 16 3.94 4.47 -1.77
C GLY A 16 3.99 5.90 -2.31
N ILE A 17 3.44 6.16 -3.49
CA ILE A 17 3.35 7.51 -4.07
C ILE A 17 2.44 8.40 -3.22
N ILE A 18 1.27 7.91 -2.81
CA ILE A 18 0.35 8.66 -1.95
C ILE A 18 1.02 9.01 -0.62
N PHE A 19 1.73 8.05 -0.01
CA PHE A 19 2.49 8.29 1.22
C PHE A 19 3.55 9.39 1.04
N SER A 20 4.32 9.34 -0.05
CA SER A 20 5.32 10.38 -0.35
C SER A 20 4.69 11.75 -0.60
N LEU A 21 3.54 11.82 -1.29
CA LEU A 21 2.81 13.07 -1.52
C LEU A 21 2.26 13.66 -0.22
N ILE A 22 1.72 12.83 0.67
CA ILE A 22 1.25 13.26 1.99
C ILE A 22 2.39 13.90 2.77
N HIS A 23 3.55 13.25 2.82
CA HIS A 23 4.70 13.79 3.55
C HIS A 23 5.39 14.97 2.87
N LEU A 24 5.21 15.16 1.57
CA LEU A 24 5.68 16.36 0.87
C LEU A 24 4.81 17.59 1.20
N VAL A 25 3.51 17.38 1.45
CA VAL A 25 2.56 18.44 1.79
C VAL A 25 2.53 18.73 3.29
N ILE A 26 2.74 17.71 4.13
CA ILE A 26 2.78 17.86 5.58
C ILE A 26 4.22 18.17 5.99
N ASP A 27 4.43 19.34 6.57
CA ASP A 27 5.72 19.72 7.17
C ASP A 27 5.99 18.78 8.36
N ASN A 28 6.97 17.89 8.19
CA ASN A 28 7.38 16.94 9.23
C ASN A 28 8.90 16.91 9.32
N ASP A 29 9.44 16.84 10.53
CA ASP A 29 10.89 16.77 10.79
C ASP A 29 11.52 15.38 10.52
N TYR A 30 10.87 14.53 9.72
CA TYR A 30 11.38 13.20 9.42
C TYR A 30 12.56 13.25 8.47
N THR A 31 13.59 12.46 8.78
CA THR A 31 14.71 12.28 7.87
C THR A 31 14.28 11.50 6.62
N LEU A 32 14.96 11.70 5.50
CA LEU A 32 14.70 10.98 4.25
C LEU A 32 14.75 9.45 4.44
N ASN A 33 15.63 8.96 5.31
CA ASN A 33 15.73 7.53 5.63
C ASN A 33 14.49 7.00 6.36
N GLU A 34 13.91 7.77 7.28
CA GLU A 34 12.68 7.39 7.98
C GLU A 34 11.49 7.39 7.02
N LEU A 35 11.39 8.41 6.16
CA LEU A 35 10.38 8.51 5.11
C LEU A 35 10.41 7.31 4.17
N VAL A 36 11.59 6.90 3.71
CA VAL A 36 11.75 5.73 2.85
C VAL A 36 11.33 4.45 3.58
N LYS A 37 11.75 4.26 4.84
CA LYS A 37 11.37 3.07 5.63
C LYS A 37 9.85 3.00 5.85
N MET A 38 9.22 4.11 6.22
CA MET A 38 7.78 4.19 6.42
C MET A 38 7.02 3.97 5.11
N GLY A 39 7.48 4.56 4.01
CA GLY A 39 6.86 4.39 2.69
C GLY A 39 6.96 2.95 2.18
N VAL A 40 8.10 2.30 2.35
CA VAL A 40 8.26 0.87 2.01
C VAL A 40 7.37 0.00 2.89
N PHE A 41 7.36 0.23 4.21
CA PHE A 41 6.51 -0.52 5.13
C PHE A 41 5.03 -0.37 4.77
N PHE A 42 4.55 0.85 4.57
CA PHE A 42 3.18 1.14 4.21
C PHE A 42 2.81 0.53 2.85
N GLY A 43 3.66 0.70 1.84
CA GLY A 43 3.46 0.11 0.52
C GLY A 43 3.36 -1.42 0.58
N VAL A 44 4.27 -2.09 1.30
CA VAL A 44 4.24 -3.56 1.44
C VAL A 44 2.98 -4.00 2.20
N ALA A 45 2.66 -3.35 3.31
CA ALA A 45 1.47 -3.68 4.11
C ALA A 45 0.18 -3.54 3.28
N MET A 46 0.04 -2.45 2.52
CA MET A 46 -1.11 -2.21 1.66
C MET A 46 -1.17 -3.18 0.47
N GLY A 47 -0.03 -3.50 -0.14
CA GLY A 47 0.04 -4.50 -1.19
C GLY A 47 -0.39 -5.89 -0.69
N LEU A 48 0.09 -6.30 0.50
CA LEU A 48 -0.31 -7.56 1.12
C LEU A 48 -1.79 -7.56 1.50
N PHE A 49 -2.31 -6.47 2.07
CA PHE A 49 -3.72 -6.31 2.38
C PHE A 49 -4.59 -6.51 1.13
N HIS A 50 -4.22 -5.88 0.00
CA HIS A 50 -4.99 -5.94 -1.23
C HIS A 50 -5.07 -7.34 -1.84
N ILE A 51 -4.06 -8.18 -1.63
CA ILE A 51 -4.00 -9.54 -2.19
C ILE A 51 -4.54 -10.60 -1.24
N LEU A 52 -4.26 -10.43 0.06
CA LEU A 52 -4.51 -11.45 1.07
C LEU A 52 -5.76 -11.18 1.88
N ILE A 53 -6.18 -9.94 2.06
CA ILE A 53 -7.30 -9.60 2.97
C ILE A 53 -8.50 -9.11 2.17
N LEU A 54 -8.30 -8.14 1.26
CA LEU A 54 -9.37 -7.55 0.46
C LEU A 54 -10.23 -8.59 -0.30
N PRO A 55 -9.67 -9.64 -0.92
CA PRO A 55 -10.48 -10.61 -1.64
C PRO A 55 -11.42 -11.40 -0.71
N TYR A 56 -11.04 -11.63 0.55
CA TYR A 56 -11.90 -12.31 1.52
C TYR A 56 -13.05 -11.42 1.99
N ILE A 57 -12.80 -10.12 2.14
CA ILE A 57 -13.84 -9.13 2.48
C ILE A 57 -14.84 -9.01 1.32
N VAL A 58 -14.34 -8.83 0.08
CA VAL A 58 -15.20 -8.67 -1.11
C VAL A 58 -15.97 -9.95 -1.43
N LYS A 59 -15.36 -11.13 -1.28
CA LYS A 59 -16.04 -12.41 -1.52
C LYS A 59 -17.17 -12.67 -0.51
N ARG A 60 -17.09 -12.12 0.70
CA ARG A 60 -18.16 -12.17 1.70
C ARG A 60 -19.34 -11.27 1.32
N LYS A 61 -19.07 -10.10 0.73
CA LYS A 61 -20.10 -9.14 0.28
C LYS A 61 -20.96 -9.68 -0.87
N ASN A 62 -20.39 -10.51 -1.75
CA ASN A 62 -21.10 -11.05 -2.92
C ASN A 62 -21.92 -12.33 -2.64
N ARG A 63 -22.01 -12.76 -1.38
CA ARG A 63 -22.74 -13.97 -0.94
C ARG A 63 -23.94 -13.66 -0.03
N ASN A 64 -24.12 -12.40 0.37
CA ASN A 64 -25.29 -11.89 1.09
C ASN A 64 -26.14 -11.05 0.13
#